data_AF-A0A9D1WJV6-F1
#
_entry.id   AF-A0A9D1WJV6-F1
#
_cell.length_a   1.000
_cell.length_b   1.000
_cell.length_c   1.000
_cell.angle_alpha   90.00
_cell.angle_beta   90.00
_cell.angle_gamma   90.00
#
_symmetry.space_group_name_H-M   'P 1'
#
loop_
_entity.id
_entity.type
_entity.pdbx_description
1 polymer ?
#
loop_
_entity_poly.entity_id
_entity_poly.type
_entity_poly.pdbx_seq_one_letter_code
_entity_poly.pdbx_strand_id
1 'polypeptide(L)' 'MYAHVDQMIPAMAYVPYQSWQEPFDLHYALHAGTIFPALCKPFCGRRNMHR' A
#
# COMPACT_ATOMS: atom_id res chain seq x y z
N MET A 1 -15.50 -24.05 -4.87
CA MET A 1 -14.81 -22.97 -5.61
C MET A 1 -13.36 -22.74 -5.16
N TYR A 2 -12.86 -23.40 -4.10
CA TYR A 2 -11.49 -23.16 -3.59
C TYR A 2 -10.71 -24.44 -3.23
N ALA A 3 -11.05 -25.59 -3.81
CA ALA A 3 -10.40 -26.87 -3.47
C ALA A 3 -8.89 -26.94 -3.81
N HIS A 4 -8.38 -25.97 -4.58
CA HIS A 4 -6.99 -25.96 -5.04
C HIS A 4 -6.09 -24.96 -4.28
N VAL A 5 -6.67 -24.10 -3.43
CA VAL A 5 -5.91 -23.06 -2.71
C VAL A 5 -4.99 -23.70 -1.66
N ASP A 6 -5.43 -24.81 -1.05
CA ASP A 6 -4.65 -25.58 -0.07
C ASP A 6 -3.43 -26.30 -0.69
N GLN A 7 -3.36 -26.40 -2.03
CA GLN A 7 -2.26 -27.04 -2.75
C GLN A 7 -1.28 -26.02 -3.34
N MET A 8 -1.56 -24.72 -3.23
CA MET A 8 -0.64 -23.67 -3.66
C MET A 8 0.44 -23.48 -2.60
N ILE A 9 1.70 -23.42 -3.03
CA ILE A 9 2.79 -23.02 -2.14
C ILE A 9 2.49 -21.58 -1.67
N PRO A 10 2.46 -21.30 -0.36
CA PRO A 10 2.31 -19.94 0.13
C PRO A 10 3.40 -19.06 -0.46
N ALA A 11 3.04 -18.20 -1.41
CA ALA A 11 3.96 -17.23 -1.97
C ALA A 11 4.16 -16.13 -0.92
N MET A 12 5.23 -16.22 -0.15
CA MET A 12 5.74 -15.11 0.64
C MET A 12 6.40 -14.13 -0.32
N ALA A 13 5.65 -13.15 -0.81
CA ALA A 13 6.26 -12.05 -1.55
C ALA A 13 7.26 -11.35 -0.61
N TYR A 14 8.53 -11.36 -0.97
CA TYR A 14 9.56 -10.65 -0.21
C TYR A 14 9.21 -9.16 -0.16
N VAL A 15 9.07 -8.62 1.05
CA VAL A 15 8.89 -7.18 1.25
C VAL A 15 10.27 -6.54 1.21
N PRO A 16 10.56 -5.64 0.25
CA PRO A 16 11.85 -4.98 0.19
C PRO A 16 12.07 -4.13 1.45
N TYR A 17 13.32 -4.11 1.94
CA TYR A 17 13.70 -3.20 3.00
C TYR A 17 13.50 -1.75 2.52
N GLN A 18 12.73 -0.98 3.28
CA GLN A 18 12.43 0.41 2.96
C GLN A 18 13.18 1.33 3.91
N SER A 19 13.81 2.38 3.37
CA SER A 19 14.40 3.45 4.17
C SER A 19 13.32 4.23 4.91
N TRP A 20 13.57 4.52 6.18
CA TRP A 20 12.71 5.39 6.97
C TRP A 20 12.78 6.82 6.43
N GLN A 21 11.62 7.46 6.35
CA GLN A 21 11.49 8.88 6.06
C GLN A 21 11.05 9.57 7.35
N GLU A 22 11.39 10.86 7.47
CA GLU A 22 10.87 11.67 8.56
C GLU A 22 9.33 11.67 8.50
N PRO A 23 8.63 11.31 9.59
CA PRO A 23 7.18 11.33 9.63
C PRO A 23 6.66 12.76 9.49
N PHE A 24 5.40 12.88 9.08
CA PHE A 24 4.74 14.17 9.13
C PHE A 24 4.52 14.63 10.58
N ASP A 25 4.42 15.95 10.75
CA ASP A 25 3.88 16.53 11.98
C ASP A 25 2.48 15.97 12.26
N LEU A 26 2.16 15.81 13.54
CA LEU A 26 0.96 15.09 13.98
C LEU A 26 -0.33 15.74 13.46
N HIS A 27 -0.40 17.08 13.43
CA HIS A 27 -1.58 17.79 12.96
C HIS A 27 -1.80 17.56 11.46
N TYR A 28 -0.71 17.61 10.67
CA TYR A 28 -0.77 17.33 9.24
C TYR A 28 -1.10 15.86 8.96
N ALA A 29 -0.48 14.92 9.69
CA ALA A 29 -0.73 13.49 9.55
C ALA A 29 -2.21 13.14 9.78
N LEU A 30 -2.85 13.76 10.78
CA LEU A 30 -4.28 13.60 11.05
C LEU A 30 -5.13 14.04 9.85
N HIS A 31 -4.81 15.19 9.25
CA HIS A 31 -5.51 15.68 8.06
C HIS A 31 -5.25 14.84 6.81
N ALA A 32 -4.02 14.37 6.61
CA ALA A 32 -3.63 13.56 5.46
C ALA A 32 -4.14 12.12 5.54
N GLY A 33 -4.51 11.64 6.73
CA GLY A 33 -4.92 10.25 6.96
C GLY A 33 -3.76 9.24 6.95
N THR A 34 -2.52 9.73 6.99
CA THR A 34 -1.30 8.92 7.07
C THR A 34 -0.17 9.74 7.70
N ILE A 35 0.62 9.13 8.60
CA ILE A 35 1.84 9.74 9.14
C ILE A 35 3.04 9.57 8.21
N PHE A 36 2.97 8.61 7.29
CA PHE A 36 4.06 8.25 6.38
C PHE A 36 3.94 9.05 5.06
N PRO A 37 4.93 9.90 4.73
CA PRO A 37 4.91 10.67 3.49
C PRO A 37 4.85 9.80 2.23
N ALA A 38 5.52 8.64 2.28
CA ALA A 38 5.52 7.67 1.19
C ALA A 38 4.11 7.16 0.83
N LEU A 39 3.16 7.16 1.77
CA LEU A 39 1.78 6.69 1.59
C LEU A 39 0.80 7.81 1.24
N CYS A 40 1.20 9.08 1.32
CA CYS A 40 0.39 10.21 0.91
C CYS A 40 0.38 10.32 -0.64
N LYS A 41 -0.28 9.36 -1.29
CA LYS A 41 -0.42 9.32 -2.75
C LYS A 41 -1.66 10.10 -3.19
N PRO A 42 -1.61 10.83 -4.32
CA PRO A 42 -2.82 11.42 -4.89
C PRO A 42 -3.82 10.31 -5.19
N PHE A 43 -5.11 10.62 -5.06
CA PHE A 43 -6.17 9.71 -5.49
C PHE A 43 -6.11 9.55 -7.01
N CYS A 44 -5.37 8.55 -7.48
CA CYS A 44 -5.41 8.11 -8.86
C CYS A 44 -6.63 7.20 -9.02
N GLY A 45 -7.82 7.80 -9.01
CA GLY A 45 -9.05 7.08 -9.32
C GLY A 45 -8.93 6.40 -10.67
N ARG A 46 -8.48 5.14 -10.70
CA ARG A 46 -8.50 4.33 -11.91
C ARG A 46 -9.96 4.07 -12.26
N ARG A 47 -10.53 4.93 -13.12
CA ARG A 47 -11.47 4.41 -14.12
C ARG A 47 -10.61 3.50 -14.99
N ASN A 48 -10.95 2.22 -15.06
CA ASN A 48 -10.40 1.30 -16.03
C ASN A 48 -10.73 1.82 -17.45
N MET A 49 -9.96 2.78 -17.94
CA MET A 49 -10.01 3.27 -19.32
C MET A 49 -9.21 2.27 -20.15
N HIS A 50 -9.74 1.06 -20.33
CA HIS A 50 -9.27 0.19 -21.40
C HIS A 50 -9.68 0.88 -22.72
N ARG A 51 -8.69 1.36 -23.47
CA ARG A 51 -8.84 1.72 -24.88
C ARG A 51 -8.13 0.68 -25.71
#